data_AF-A0A958KVB9-F1
#
_entry.id   AF-A0A958KVB9-F1
#
_cell.length_a   1.000
_cell.length_b   1.000
_cell.length_c   1.000
_cell.angle_alpha   90.00
_cell.angle_beta   90.00
_cell.angle_gamma   90.00
#
_symmetry.space_group_name_H-M   'P 1'
#
loop_
_entity.id
_entity.type
_entity.pdbx_description
1 polymer ?
#
loop_
_entity_poly.entity_id
_entity_poly.type
_entity_poly.pdbx_seq_one_letter_code
_entity_poly.pdbx_strand_id
1 'polypeptide(L)'
;MPIHVPGKRDRHGKMSSGKRSAVAVLSLTAMVDLFTVLVVFLLQNYATTGEILDIPEGVKLPDASEVRELKPANVIIVSNKEIKLNNDTVATYAEVKAQQDWDIVTLKTKIEEAIRLGDWVFQFS
;
A
#
# COMPACT_ATOMS: atom_id res chain seq x y z
N MET A 1 55.93 60.88 25.76
CA MET A 1 56.02 59.41 25.73
C MET A 1 54.76 58.88 25.06
N PRO A 2 54.83 58.11 23.97
CA PRO A 2 53.62 57.56 23.35
C PRO A 2 53.07 56.43 24.25
N ILE A 3 51.79 56.53 24.59
CA ILE A 3 51.08 55.55 25.41
C ILE A 3 50.71 54.36 24.50
N HIS A 4 51.37 53.23 24.71
CA HIS A 4 51.00 51.97 24.08
C HIS A 4 49.78 51.40 24.82
N VAL A 5 48.61 51.37 24.19
CA VAL A 5 47.44 50.66 24.75
C VAL A 5 47.65 49.16 24.61
N PRO A 6 47.68 48.38 25.71
CA PRO A 6 47.84 46.95 25.63
C PRO A 6 46.49 46.29 25.32
N GLY A 7 46.50 45.33 24.40
CA GLY A 7 45.44 44.32 24.33
C GLY A 7 44.48 44.41 23.15
N LYS A 8 44.95 44.74 21.93
CA LYS A 8 44.25 44.25 20.73
C LYS A 8 44.61 42.78 20.54
N ARG A 9 43.85 41.90 21.20
CA ARG A 9 43.90 40.45 20.95
C ARG A 9 43.01 40.15 19.76
N ASP A 10 43.59 40.21 18.57
CA ASP A 10 42.93 39.71 17.35
C ASP A 10 42.77 38.20 17.47
N ARG A 11 41.62 37.75 18.00
CA ARG A 11 41.23 36.34 18.08
C ARG A 11 40.78 35.84 16.71
N HIS A 12 41.63 35.99 15.69
CA HIS A 12 41.55 35.18 14.47
C HIS A 12 42.25 33.83 14.71
N GLY A 13 41.76 33.09 15.70
CA GLY A 13 42.26 31.77 16.08
C GLY A 13 41.24 30.71 15.70
N LYS A 14 41.38 30.16 14.49
CA LYS A 14 40.84 28.88 13.99
C LYS A 14 39.51 28.44 14.61
N MET A 15 38.41 28.78 13.93
CA MET A 15 37.09 28.21 14.21
C MET A 15 37.20 26.68 14.17
N SER A 16 37.00 26.07 15.33
CA SER A 16 37.14 24.65 15.64
C SER A 16 36.50 23.74 14.58
N SER A 17 37.33 23.21 13.67
CA SER A 17 36.95 22.19 12.68
C SER A 17 36.41 20.91 13.34
N GLY A 18 36.87 20.60 14.57
CA GLY A 18 36.44 19.42 15.33
C GLY A 18 34.97 19.46 15.79
N LYS A 19 34.39 20.65 16.03
CA LYS A 19 32.98 20.75 16.43
C LYS A 19 32.03 20.27 15.32
N ARG A 20 32.38 20.50 14.04
CA ARG A 20 31.56 20.03 12.92
C ARG A 20 31.58 18.51 12.79
N SER A 21 32.73 17.87 13.04
CA SER A 21 32.85 16.41 13.08
C SER A 21 32.03 15.82 14.23
N ALA A 22 32.12 16.40 15.44
CA ALA A 22 31.31 15.97 16.57
C ALA A 22 29.80 16.12 16.31
N VAL A 23 29.37 17.24 15.68
CA VAL A 23 27.96 17.44 15.28
C VAL A 23 27.53 16.43 14.22
N ALA A 24 28.38 16.13 13.24
CA ALA A 24 28.09 15.12 12.21
C ALA A 24 27.95 13.72 12.80
N VAL A 25 28.81 13.35 13.77
CA VAL A 25 28.74 12.07 14.48
C VAL A 25 27.46 11.99 15.31
N LEU A 26 27.11 13.04 16.05
CA LEU A 26 25.87 13.09 16.84
C LEU A 26 24.61 12.99 15.96
N SER A 27 24.59 13.64 14.79
CA SER A 27 23.48 13.51 13.83
C SER A 27 23.40 12.12 13.19
N LEU A 28 24.55 11.49 12.94
CA LEU A 28 24.60 10.14 12.39
C LEU A 28 24.12 9.10 13.41
N THR A 29 24.51 9.23 14.69
CA THR A 29 24.00 8.36 15.75
C THR A 29 22.50 8.49 15.93
N ALA A 30 21.95 9.71 15.89
CA ALA A 30 20.50 9.91 15.97
C ALA A 30 19.75 9.28 14.78
N MET A 31 20.32 9.34 13.58
CA MET A 31 19.74 8.73 12.39
C MET A 31 19.78 7.20 12.44
N VAL A 32 20.92 6.62 12.84
CA VAL A 32 21.07 5.17 12.97
C VAL A 32 20.17 4.65 14.09
N ASP A 33 20.07 5.35 15.22
CA ASP A 33 19.20 4.96 16.34
C ASP A 33 17.73 4.82 15.90
N LEU A 34 17.16 5.85 15.26
CA LEU A 34 15.79 5.80 14.75
C LEU A 34 15.60 4.69 13.70
N PHE A 35 16.57 4.50 12.80
CA PHE A 35 16.50 3.42 11.82
C PHE A 35 16.56 2.03 12.47
N THR A 36 17.42 1.85 13.47
CA THR A 36 17.53 0.57 14.20
C THR A 36 16.28 0.28 15.02
N VAL A 37 15.63 1.29 15.62
CA VAL A 37 14.33 1.13 16.29
C VAL A 37 13.25 0.70 15.30
N LEU A 38 13.20 1.29 14.10
CA LEU A 38 12.27 0.86 13.05
C LEU A 38 12.56 -0.57 12.58
N VAL A 39 13.82 -0.95 12.37
CA VAL A 39 14.18 -2.32 11.96
C VAL A 39 13.83 -3.33 13.05
N VAL A 40 14.09 -3.03 14.32
CA VAL A 40 13.69 -3.88 15.45
C VAL A 40 12.17 -3.96 15.57
N PHE A 41 11.46 -2.85 15.38
CA PHE A 41 10.00 -2.83 15.34
C PHE A 41 9.47 -3.68 14.18
N LEU A 42 10.02 -3.54 12.97
CA LEU A 42 9.64 -4.36 11.83
C LEU A 42 9.96 -5.82 12.10
N LEU A 43 11.15 -6.17 12.60
CA LEU A 43 11.46 -7.55 12.97
C LEU A 43 10.52 -8.10 14.04
N GLN A 44 10.12 -7.30 15.04
CA GLN A 44 9.12 -7.72 16.03
C GLN A 44 7.74 -7.93 15.38
N ASN A 45 7.27 -7.00 14.54
CA ASN A 45 5.97 -7.12 13.90
C ASN A 45 5.92 -8.22 12.83
N TYR A 46 6.96 -8.35 12.00
CA TYR A 46 7.11 -9.43 11.03
C TYR A 46 7.44 -10.78 11.69
N ALA A 47 8.03 -10.80 12.89
CA ALA A 47 8.15 -12.03 13.67
C ALA A 47 6.84 -12.40 14.38
N THR A 48 5.96 -11.44 14.71
CA THR A 48 4.61 -11.74 15.22
C THR A 48 3.64 -12.18 14.12
N THR A 49 3.86 -11.78 12.86
CA THR A 49 3.23 -12.36 11.67
C THR A 49 4.08 -13.44 11.01
N GLY A 50 5.14 -13.88 11.68
CA GLY A 50 5.74 -15.17 11.39
C GLY A 50 4.65 -16.20 11.66
N GLU A 51 4.23 -16.89 10.61
CA GLU A 51 3.27 -17.97 10.64
C GLU A 51 3.63 -18.97 11.74
N ILE A 52 3.08 -18.75 12.93
CA ILE A 52 2.78 -19.79 13.90
C ILE A 52 1.39 -19.43 14.41
N LEU A 53 0.42 -19.56 13.50
CA LEU A 53 -0.87 -20.13 13.87
C LEU A 53 -0.57 -21.55 14.37
N ASP A 54 0.03 -21.67 15.56
CA ASP A 54 -0.06 -22.91 16.33
C ASP A 54 -1.52 -22.93 16.78
N ILE A 55 -2.39 -23.40 15.88
CA ILE A 55 -3.63 -24.01 16.30
C ILE A 55 -3.13 -25.20 17.10
N PRO A 56 -3.20 -25.20 18.45
CA PRO A 56 -2.75 -26.35 19.21
C PRO A 56 -3.43 -27.59 18.64
N GLU A 57 -2.64 -28.60 18.24
CA GLU A 57 -3.15 -29.86 17.69
C GLU A 57 -4.14 -30.49 18.69
N GLY A 58 -5.42 -30.20 18.52
CA GLY A 58 -6.47 -30.53 19.49
C GLY A 58 -7.61 -29.51 19.59
N VAL A 59 -7.42 -28.26 19.15
CA VAL A 59 -8.51 -27.28 19.07
C VAL A 59 -9.06 -27.25 17.66
N LYS A 60 -10.20 -27.93 17.45
CA LYS A 60 -11.07 -27.64 16.30
C LYS A 60 -11.64 -26.25 16.51
N LEU A 61 -11.04 -25.25 15.87
CA LEU A 61 -11.65 -23.94 15.73
C LEU A 61 -13.00 -24.16 15.03
N PRO A 62 -14.13 -23.71 15.62
CA PRO A 62 -15.40 -23.73 14.90
C PRO A 62 -15.23 -22.90 13.63
N ASP A 63 -15.70 -23.41 12.49
CA ASP A 63 -15.57 -22.75 11.19
C ASP A 63 -15.95 -21.28 11.35
N ALA A 64 -14.98 -20.40 11.07
CA ALA A 64 -15.14 -18.97 11.24
C ALA A 64 -16.32 -18.53 10.37
N SER A 65 -17.45 -18.24 11.03
CA SER A 65 -18.64 -17.73 10.39
C SER A 65 -18.30 -16.38 9.79
N GLU A 66 -18.21 -16.37 8.46
CA GLU A 66 -18.21 -15.20 7.59
C GLU A 66 -17.03 -14.25 7.84
N VAL A 67 -15.85 -14.63 7.34
CA VAL A 67 -14.97 -13.61 6.75
C VAL A 67 -15.81 -12.99 5.65
N ARG A 68 -16.30 -11.78 5.88
CA ARG A 68 -17.07 -11.03 4.89
C ARG A 68 -16.12 -10.62 3.79
N GLU A 69 -15.74 -11.58 2.95
CA GLU A 69 -14.99 -11.34 1.74
C GLU A 69 -15.74 -10.28 0.96
N LEU A 70 -15.03 -9.23 0.58
CA LEU A 70 -15.59 -8.18 -0.25
C LEU A 70 -16.14 -8.84 -1.49
N LYS A 71 -17.48 -8.90 -1.60
CA LYS A 71 -18.17 -9.43 -2.76
C LYS A 71 -17.56 -8.76 -4.00
N PRO A 72 -16.94 -9.50 -4.93
CA PRO A 72 -16.40 -8.93 -6.13
C PRO A 72 -17.54 -8.25 -6.88
N ALA A 73 -17.47 -6.92 -6.99
CA ALA A 73 -18.46 -6.15 -7.71
C ALA A 73 -18.15 -6.25 -9.20
N ASN A 74 -19.14 -6.66 -10.00
CA ASN A 74 -19.04 -6.59 -11.45
C ASN A 74 -19.05 -5.11 -11.88
N VAL A 75 -17.97 -4.65 -12.49
CA VAL A 75 -17.79 -3.27 -12.95
C VAL A 75 -18.17 -3.17 -14.43
N ILE A 76 -19.16 -2.34 -14.73
CA ILE A 76 -19.58 -2.01 -16.09
C ILE A 76 -19.00 -0.65 -16.46
N ILE A 77 -18.26 -0.58 -17.57
CA ILE A 77 -17.67 0.65 -18.09
C ILE A 77 -18.34 0.95 -19.43
N VAL A 78 -19.08 2.05 -19.49
CA VAL A 78 -19.72 2.54 -20.72
C VAL A 78 -18.91 3.73 -21.23
N SER A 79 -18.32 3.60 -22.41
CA SER A 79 -17.59 4.67 -23.11
C SER A 79 -18.24 4.96 -24.45
N ASN A 80 -18.01 6.15 -25.01
CA ASN A 80 -18.54 6.57 -26.33
C ASN A 80 -18.06 5.68 -27.51
N LYS A 81 -17.18 4.72 -27.25
CA LYS A 81 -16.64 3.77 -28.23
C LYS A 81 -17.10 2.35 -27.94
N GLU A 82 -17.06 1.90 -26.69
CA GLU A 82 -17.26 0.50 -26.31
C GLU A 82 -17.89 0.37 -24.93
N ILE A 83 -18.56 -0.76 -24.70
CA ILE A 83 -19.09 -1.20 -23.41
C ILE A 83 -18.26 -2.38 -22.93
N LYS A 84 -17.72 -2.28 -21.72
CA LYS A 84 -16.84 -3.27 -21.09
C LYS A 84 -17.43 -3.79 -19.77
N LEU A 85 -17.20 -5.07 -19.49
CA LEU A 85 -17.52 -5.73 -18.23
C LEU A 85 -16.23 -6.31 -17.66
N ASN A 86 -15.81 -5.90 -16.46
CA ASN A 86 -14.65 -6.46 -15.75
C ASN A 86 -13.34 -6.55 -16.59
N ASN A 87 -13.19 -5.66 -17.59
CA ASN A 87 -12.10 -5.58 -18.58
C ASN A 87 -12.32 -6.28 -19.94
N ASP A 88 -13.42 -7.03 -20.11
CA ASP A 88 -13.82 -7.63 -21.39
C ASP A 88 -14.76 -6.73 -22.19
N THR A 89 -14.43 -6.49 -23.46
CA THR A 89 -15.34 -5.77 -24.37
C THR A 89 -16.54 -6.66 -24.71
N VAL A 90 -17.74 -6.11 -24.52
CA VAL A 90 -19.01 -6.83 -24.73
C VAL A 90 -19.69 -6.39 -26.02
N ALA A 91 -19.64 -5.09 -26.32
CA ALA A 91 -20.22 -4.51 -27.52
C ALA A 91 -19.60 -3.14 -27.84
N THR A 92 -19.65 -2.75 -29.11
CA THR A 92 -19.28 -1.40 -29.55
C THR A 92 -20.49 -0.47 -29.38
N TYR A 93 -20.25 0.80 -29.03
CA TYR A 93 -21.32 1.79 -28.88
C TYR A 93 -22.15 1.97 -30.17
N ALA A 94 -21.51 1.82 -31.33
CA ALA A 94 -22.19 1.90 -32.64
C ALA A 94 -23.21 0.77 -32.85
N GLU A 95 -22.89 -0.45 -32.38
CA GLU A 95 -23.75 -1.63 -32.51
C GLU A 95 -24.97 -1.51 -31.58
N VAL A 96 -24.74 -1.06 -30.35
CA VAL A 96 -25.81 -0.83 -29.35
C VAL A 96 -26.73 0.32 -29.77
N LYS A 97 -26.20 1.37 -30.40
CA LYS A 97 -27.00 2.49 -30.90
C LYS A 97 -27.83 2.14 -32.13
N ALA A 98 -27.35 1.20 -32.95
CA ALA A 98 -28.06 0.74 -34.15
C ALA A 98 -29.17 -0.26 -33.84
N GLN A 99 -29.14 -0.88 -32.66
CA GLN A 99 -30.18 -1.82 -32.21
C GLN A 99 -31.47 -1.05 -31.86
N GLN A 100 -32.62 -1.57 -32.32
CA GLN A 100 -33.94 -0.99 -32.02
C GLN A 100 -34.48 -1.42 -30.65
N ASP A 101 -34.01 -2.55 -30.15
CA ASP A 101 -34.39 -3.10 -28.85
C ASP A 101 -33.53 -2.50 -27.74
N TRP A 102 -34.15 -2.26 -26.59
CA TRP A 102 -33.49 -1.72 -25.39
C TRP A 102 -32.56 -2.76 -24.72
N ASP A 103 -32.73 -4.04 -25.05
CA ASP A 103 -32.00 -5.15 -24.43
C ASP A 103 -30.71 -5.51 -25.19
N ILE A 104 -29.56 -5.30 -24.54
CA ILE A 104 -28.26 -5.76 -25.00
C ILE A 104 -28.06 -7.21 -24.56
N VAL A 105 -28.49 -8.16 -25.41
CA VAL A 105 -28.50 -9.60 -25.09
C VAL A 105 -27.11 -10.11 -24.68
N THR A 106 -26.05 -9.66 -25.36
CA THR A 106 -24.65 -10.03 -25.07
C THR A 106 -24.15 -9.58 -23.70
N LEU A 107 -24.66 -8.45 -23.19
CA LEU A 107 -24.33 -7.97 -21.85
C LEU A 107 -25.09 -8.77 -20.79
N LYS A 108 -26.36 -9.07 -21.05
CA LYS A 108 -27.19 -9.88 -20.15
C LYS A 108 -26.59 -11.28 -19.93
N THR A 109 -26.24 -11.98 -21.02
CA THR A 109 -25.65 -13.32 -20.92
C THR A 109 -24.32 -13.31 -20.17
N LYS A 110 -23.43 -12.36 -20.47
CA LYS A 110 -22.14 -12.24 -19.76
C LYS A 110 -22.31 -11.91 -18.27
N ILE A 111 -23.31 -11.12 -17.90
CA ILE A 111 -23.63 -10.83 -16.49
C ILE A 111 -24.18 -12.08 -15.79
N GLU A 112 -25.10 -12.81 -16.42
CA GLU A 112 -25.65 -14.06 -15.87
C GLU A 112 -24.55 -15.11 -15.66
N GLU A 113 -23.63 -15.24 -16.62
CA GLU A 113 -22.45 -16.12 -16.49
C GLU A 113 -21.51 -15.66 -15.37
N ALA A 114 -21.22 -14.36 -15.27
CA ALA A 114 -20.35 -13.80 -14.23
C ALA A 114 -20.93 -13.97 -12.83
N ILE A 115 -22.26 -13.83 -12.67
CA ILE A 115 -22.95 -14.06 -11.40
C ILE A 115 -22.89 -15.55 -11.03
N ARG A 116 -23.17 -16.46 -11.98
CA ARG A 116 -23.13 -17.91 -11.74
C ARG A 116 -21.75 -18.41 -11.33
N LEU A 117 -20.70 -17.88 -11.96
CA LEU A 117 -19.31 -18.23 -11.62
C LEU A 117 -18.89 -17.68 -10.25
N GLY A 118 -19.33 -16.47 -9.90
CA GLY A 118 -19.16 -15.93 -8.55
C GLY A 118 -19.73 -16.88 -7.51
N ASP A 119 -21.02 -17.23 -7.63
CA ASP A 119 -21.71 -18.09 -6.66
C ASP A 119 -21.07 -19.48 -6.49
N TRP A 120 -20.53 -20.07 -7.56
CA TRP A 120 -19.84 -21.36 -7.49
C TRP A 120 -18.49 -21.30 -6.77
N VAL A 121 -17.74 -20.20 -6.91
CA VAL A 121 -16.47 -20.02 -6.20
C VAL A 121 -16.71 -19.86 -4.69
N PHE A 122 -17.81 -19.22 -4.27
CA PHE A 122 -18.15 -19.04 -2.86
C PHE A 122 -18.66 -20.30 -2.15
N GLN A 123 -19.13 -21.32 -2.88
CA GLN A 123 -19.70 -22.53 -2.25
C GLN A 123 -18.66 -23.62 -1.96
N PHE A 124 -17.41 -23.44 -2.41
CA PHE A 124 -16.29 -24.38 -2.21
C PHE A 124 -15.10 -23.78 -1.46
N SER A 125 -15.21 -22.55 -0.95
CA SER A 125 -14.25 -21.91 -0.03
C SER A 125 -14.84 -21.75 1.36
#